data_AF-A0AAV0Y6M2-F1
#
_entry.id   AF-A0AAV0Y6M2-F1
#
_cell.length_a   1.000
_cell.length_b   1.000
_cell.length_c   1.000
_cell.angle_alpha   90.00
_cell.angle_beta   90.00
_cell.angle_gamma   90.00
#
_symmetry.space_group_name_H-M   'P 1'
#
loop_
_entity.id
_entity.type
_entity.pdbx_description
1 polymer ?
#
loop_
_entity_poly.entity_id
_entity_poly.type
_entity_poly.pdbx_seq_one_letter_code
_entity_poly.pdbx_strand_id
1 'polypeptide(L)'
;MESVYTVFDINDKIVFSTTDNGSNFVKSFKVYESDDFDISDENTDGTAYVNIADLFDEAEDIDYILPKHHRCAAHTLNLIATNDIEKELASVKSKSLTLWNYKQQCRATFAKANNLWNKQNRYTQVADSIKECFDCVTQLVLCVLKKKILILWKIM
;
A
#
# COMPACT_ATOMS: atom_id res chain seq x y z
N MET A 1 11.12 -9.48 3.97
CA MET A 1 10.19 -9.31 5.12
C MET A 1 10.75 -10.09 6.30
N GLU A 2 11.10 -11.35 6.04
CA GLU A 2 11.95 -12.23 6.85
C GLU A 2 13.11 -11.56 7.60
N SER A 3 13.97 -10.79 6.91
CA SER A 3 15.12 -10.15 7.55
C SER A 3 14.72 -9.19 8.69
N VAL A 4 13.63 -8.44 8.52
CA VAL A 4 13.11 -7.54 9.56
C VAL A 4 12.55 -8.38 10.71
N TYR A 5 11.82 -9.45 10.40
CA TYR A 5 11.17 -10.26 11.43
C TYR A 5 12.17 -11.02 12.29
N THR A 6 13.25 -11.50 11.67
CA THR A 6 14.37 -12.16 12.34
C THR A 6 15.18 -11.19 13.18
N VAL A 7 15.50 -10.00 12.65
CA VAL A 7 16.26 -8.97 13.39
C VAL A 7 15.56 -8.54 14.67
N PHE A 8 14.23 -8.48 14.67
CA PHE A 8 13.44 -8.06 15.83
C PHE A 8 12.86 -9.22 16.65
N ASP A 9 13.12 -10.47 16.27
CA ASP A 9 12.57 -11.66 16.93
C ASP A 9 11.04 -11.60 17.10
N ILE A 10 10.36 -11.34 15.98
CA ILE A 10 8.90 -11.17 15.92
C ILE A 10 8.21 -12.12 14.94
N ASN A 11 8.91 -13.11 14.40
CA ASN A 11 8.33 -14.07 13.43
C ASN A 11 7.01 -14.68 13.94
N ASP A 12 6.99 -15.13 15.20
CA ASP A 12 5.81 -15.80 15.79
C ASP A 12 4.74 -14.82 16.32
N LYS A 13 4.96 -13.51 16.19
CA LYS A 13 4.07 -12.47 16.72
C LYS A 13 3.17 -11.84 15.64
N ILE A 14 3.42 -12.11 14.37
CA ILE A 14 2.77 -11.42 13.26
C ILE A 14 1.62 -12.27 12.74
N VAL A 15 0.40 -11.77 12.93
CA VAL A 15 -0.83 -12.47 12.50
C VAL A 15 -1.25 -12.06 11.09
N PHE A 16 -1.08 -10.77 10.75
CA PHE A 16 -1.51 -10.22 9.48
C PHE A 16 -0.51 -9.21 8.91
N SER A 17 -0.38 -9.21 7.59
CA SER A 17 0.37 -8.22 6.83
C SER A 17 -0.57 -7.42 5.93
N THR A 18 -0.56 -6.09 6.05
CA THR A 18 -1.37 -5.22 5.18
C THR A 18 -0.50 -4.55 4.12
N THR A 19 -0.76 -4.82 2.84
CA THR A 19 -0.07 -4.14 1.72
C THR A 19 -1.07 -3.55 0.71
N ASP A 20 -0.58 -2.75 -0.23
CA ASP A 20 -1.40 -2.31 -1.36
C ASP A 20 -1.65 -3.45 -2.37
N ASN A 21 -2.38 -3.14 -3.46
CA ASN A 21 -2.70 -4.11 -4.51
C ASN A 21 -1.52 -4.35 -5.49
N GLY A 22 -0.28 -4.10 -5.05
CA GLY A 22 0.90 -4.37 -5.85
C GLY A 22 0.96 -5.84 -6.28
N SER A 23 1.12 -6.08 -7.58
CA SER A 23 1.08 -7.44 -8.15
C SER A 23 2.14 -8.37 -7.56
N ASN A 24 3.30 -7.84 -7.17
CA ASN A 24 4.35 -8.60 -6.50
C ASN A 24 3.87 -9.13 -5.15
N PHE A 25 3.19 -8.29 -4.34
CA PHE A 25 2.66 -8.70 -3.05
C PHE A 25 1.51 -9.69 -3.22
N VAL A 26 0.54 -9.39 -4.11
CA VAL A 26 -0.58 -10.30 -4.37
C VAL A 26 -0.09 -11.68 -4.80
N LYS A 27 0.97 -11.76 -5.61
CA LYS A 27 1.58 -13.04 -6.02
C LYS A 27 2.35 -13.70 -4.89
N SER A 28 3.16 -12.95 -4.12
CA SER A 28 3.96 -13.54 -3.06
C SER A 28 3.09 -14.07 -1.93
N PHE A 29 2.07 -13.33 -1.50
CA PHE A 29 1.13 -13.81 -0.49
C PHE A 29 0.31 -15.00 -1.03
N LYS A 30 -0.09 -15.01 -2.30
CA LYS A 30 -0.74 -16.21 -2.87
C LYS A 30 0.12 -17.48 -2.84
N VAL A 31 1.45 -17.36 -2.90
CA VAL A 31 2.38 -18.50 -3.01
C VAL A 31 2.91 -18.93 -1.65
N TYR A 32 3.15 -17.98 -0.75
CA TYR A 32 3.87 -18.19 0.51
C TYR A 32 3.02 -17.88 1.75
N GLU A 33 1.74 -17.55 1.62
CA GLU A 33 0.87 -17.33 2.79
C GLU A 33 0.72 -18.64 3.59
N SER A 34 0.71 -18.50 4.92
CA SER A 34 0.48 -19.62 5.84
C SER A 34 -0.84 -20.32 5.52
N ASP A 35 -0.77 -21.57 5.07
CA ASP A 35 -1.90 -22.52 5.01
C ASP A 35 -2.30 -22.98 6.43
N ASP A 36 -2.34 -22.06 7.40
CA ASP A 36 -2.90 -22.34 8.71
C ASP A 36 -4.39 -22.58 8.55
N PHE A 37 -4.68 -23.87 8.33
CA PHE A 37 -5.91 -24.62 8.44
C PHE A 37 -7.11 -23.70 8.72
N ASP A 38 -7.86 -23.37 7.66
CA ASP A 38 -9.28 -23.20 7.83
C ASP A 38 -9.79 -24.54 8.39
N ILE A 39 -9.95 -24.63 9.71
CA ILE A 39 -10.95 -25.54 10.29
C ILE A 39 -12.31 -24.93 9.92
N SER A 40 -12.62 -24.94 8.63
CA SER A 40 -14.00 -25.02 8.18
C SER A 40 -14.41 -26.45 8.48
N ASP A 41 -15.14 -26.58 9.58
CA ASP A 41 -15.93 -27.71 10.02
C ASP A 41 -16.57 -28.48 8.85
N GLU A 42 -15.86 -29.48 8.33
CA GLU A 42 -16.45 -30.57 7.54
C GLU A 42 -15.85 -31.90 8.00
N ASN A 43 -16.57 -32.55 8.91
CA ASN A 43 -16.56 -33.97 9.24
C ASN A 43 -15.62 -34.85 8.40
N THR A 44 -14.50 -35.31 8.96
CA THR A 44 -13.88 -36.58 8.57
C THR A 44 -13.17 -37.21 9.76
N ASP A 45 -13.77 -38.28 10.25
CA ASP A 45 -13.20 -39.24 11.20
C ASP A 45 -12.07 -40.01 10.51
N GLY A 46 -10.84 -39.89 11.03
CA GLY A 46 -9.68 -40.57 10.47
C GLY A 46 -8.35 -39.99 10.98
N THR A 47 -7.99 -40.25 12.23
CA THR A 47 -6.68 -39.88 12.77
C THR A 47 -5.58 -40.76 12.19
N ALA A 48 -4.88 -40.28 11.15
CA ALA A 48 -3.62 -40.86 10.68
C ALA A 48 -2.48 -40.45 11.64
N TYR A 49 -1.77 -41.43 12.19
CA TYR A 49 -0.62 -41.20 13.07
C TYR A 49 0.60 -40.81 12.21
N VAL A 50 1.00 -39.55 12.27
CA VAL A 50 2.22 -39.04 11.62
C VAL A 50 3.36 -39.11 12.62
N ASN A 51 4.42 -39.85 12.28
CA ASN A 51 5.62 -39.98 13.10
C ASN A 51 6.40 -38.66 13.06
N ILE A 52 6.47 -37.98 14.21
CA ILE A 52 7.10 -36.66 14.36
C ILE A 52 8.58 -36.71 13.97
N ALA A 53 9.26 -37.86 14.11
CA ALA A 53 10.67 -37.99 13.77
C ALA A 53 10.95 -37.90 12.26
N ASP A 54 10.00 -38.34 11.41
CA ASP A 54 10.17 -38.34 9.95
C ASP A 54 10.01 -36.93 9.34
N LEU A 55 9.45 -35.97 10.11
CA LEU A 55 9.33 -34.55 9.74
C LEU A 55 10.61 -33.73 10.02
N PHE A 56 11.52 -34.23 10.87
CA PHE A 56 12.74 -33.51 11.24
C PHE A 56 13.95 -33.87 10.36
N ASP A 57 13.89 -34.97 9.60
CA ASP A 57 14.99 -35.43 8.75
C ASP A 57 15.02 -34.75 7.36
N GLU A 58 13.94 -34.05 6.96
CA GLU A 58 13.90 -33.19 5.78
C GLU A 58 14.21 -31.73 6.15
N ALA A 59 15.41 -31.47 6.68
CA ALA A 59 15.93 -30.12 6.84
C ALA A 59 16.41 -29.51 5.49
N GLU A 60 15.64 -29.71 4.42
CA GLU A 60 15.81 -29.04 3.14
C GLU A 60 14.77 -27.92 3.04
N ASP A 61 15.25 -26.67 2.91
CA ASP A 61 14.50 -25.43 2.67
C ASP A 61 13.11 -25.36 3.33
N ILE A 62 13.06 -24.96 4.61
CA ILE A 62 11.82 -24.43 5.19
C ILE A 62 11.49 -23.16 4.40
N ASP A 63 10.59 -23.29 3.42
CA ASP A 63 10.05 -22.18 2.66
C ASP A 63 9.49 -21.14 3.65
N TYR A 64 10.06 -19.94 3.63
CA TYR A 64 9.65 -18.87 4.52
C TYR A 64 8.16 -18.53 4.33
N ILE A 65 7.37 -18.76 5.37
CA ILE A 65 5.92 -18.56 5.36
C ILE A 65 5.59 -17.09 5.68
N LEU A 66 4.78 -16.46 4.82
CA LEU A 66 4.22 -15.14 5.01
C LEU A 66 2.95 -15.19 5.88
N PRO A 67 2.75 -14.21 6.79
CA PRO A 67 1.50 -14.05 7.51
C PRO A 67 0.31 -13.75 6.60
N LYS A 68 -0.91 -13.95 7.11
CA LYS A 68 -2.15 -13.70 6.36
C LYS A 68 -2.22 -12.30 5.75
N HIS A 69 -2.70 -12.19 4.52
CA HIS A 69 -2.67 -10.93 3.78
C HIS A 69 -3.97 -10.12 3.84
N HIS A 70 -3.85 -8.85 4.20
CA HIS A 70 -4.92 -7.86 4.06
C HIS A 70 -4.58 -6.83 2.97
N ARG A 71 -5.57 -6.54 2.12
CA ARG A 71 -5.47 -5.43 1.17
C ARG A 71 -5.72 -4.11 1.87
N CYS A 72 -4.87 -3.13 1.58
CA CYS A 72 -4.98 -1.79 2.15
C CYS A 72 -6.27 -1.10 1.68
N ALA A 73 -7.23 -0.93 2.59
CA ALA A 73 -8.50 -0.27 2.31
C ALA A 73 -8.32 1.16 1.76
N ALA A 74 -7.37 1.92 2.31
CA ALA A 74 -7.07 3.27 1.84
C ALA A 74 -6.57 3.30 0.39
N HIS A 75 -5.78 2.31 -0.02
CA HIS A 75 -5.32 2.18 -1.40
C HIS A 75 -6.48 1.81 -2.34
N THR A 76 -7.32 0.86 -1.94
CA THR A 76 -8.50 0.44 -2.73
C THR A 76 -9.49 1.59 -2.92
N LEU A 77 -9.85 2.31 -1.85
CA LEU A 77 -10.73 3.48 -1.93
C LEU A 77 -10.14 4.57 -2.83
N ASN A 78 -8.82 4.77 -2.75
CA ASN A 78 -8.14 5.71 -3.62
C ASN A 78 -8.22 5.27 -5.09
N LEU A 79 -8.01 4.00 -5.41
CA LEU A 79 -8.17 3.47 -6.78
C LEU A 79 -9.59 3.65 -7.32
N ILE A 80 -10.62 3.37 -6.52
CA ILE A 80 -12.02 3.56 -6.91
C ILE A 80 -12.26 5.02 -7.28
N ALA A 81 -11.98 5.95 -6.36
CA ALA A 81 -12.20 7.37 -6.58
C ALA A 81 -11.40 7.91 -7.78
N THR A 82 -10.18 7.43 -7.96
CA THR A 82 -9.27 7.78 -9.05
C THR A 82 -9.83 7.33 -10.39
N ASN A 83 -10.16 6.03 -10.52
CA ASN A 83 -10.66 5.44 -11.76
C ASN A 83 -12.01 6.02 -12.19
N ASP A 84 -12.88 6.33 -11.23
CA ASP A 84 -14.20 6.90 -11.52
C ASP A 84 -14.04 8.31 -12.10
N ILE A 85 -13.24 9.16 -11.48
CA ILE A 85 -12.97 10.51 -11.99
C ILE A 85 -12.25 10.46 -13.35
N GLU A 86 -11.31 9.53 -13.56
CA GLU A 86 -10.62 9.37 -14.85
C GLU A 86 -11.58 9.03 -15.99
N LYS A 87 -12.50 8.07 -15.77
CA LYS A 87 -13.51 7.66 -16.76
C LYS A 87 -14.40 8.83 -17.13
N GLU A 88 -14.91 9.54 -16.12
CA GLU A 88 -15.74 10.72 -16.33
C GLU A 88 -14.97 11.78 -17.11
N LEU A 89 -13.72 12.09 -16.72
CA LEU A 89 -12.86 13.05 -17.43
C LEU A 89 -12.52 12.65 -18.86
N ALA A 90 -12.35 11.37 -19.15
CA ALA A 90 -12.07 10.87 -20.50
C ALA A 90 -13.28 11.05 -21.45
N SER A 91 -14.49 11.01 -20.90
CA SER A 91 -15.74 11.20 -21.65
C SER A 91 -16.03 12.66 -22.01
N VAL A 92 -15.45 13.63 -21.29
CA VAL A 92 -15.71 15.06 -21.49
C VAL A 92 -15.02 15.58 -22.75
N LYS A 93 -15.81 15.76 -23.81
CA LYS A 93 -15.36 16.37 -25.09
C LYS A 93 -15.47 17.90 -25.12
N SER A 94 -16.27 18.50 -24.24
CA SER A 94 -16.52 19.95 -24.21
C SER A 94 -15.90 20.61 -22.98
N LYS A 95 -15.19 21.72 -23.19
CA LYS A 95 -14.61 22.59 -22.15
C LYS A 95 -15.64 23.24 -21.22
N SER A 96 -16.94 23.14 -21.52
CA SER A 96 -18.02 23.86 -20.85
C SER A 96 -18.69 23.08 -19.71
N LEU A 97 -17.96 22.20 -19.02
CA LEU A 97 -18.49 21.41 -17.90
C LEU A 97 -17.71 21.75 -16.62
N THR A 98 -18.41 21.89 -15.49
CA THR A 98 -17.83 22.10 -14.14
C THR A 98 -16.65 21.16 -13.85
N LEU A 99 -16.68 19.95 -14.43
CA LEU A 99 -15.63 18.95 -14.32
C LEU A 99 -14.29 19.36 -14.99
N TRP A 100 -14.32 20.13 -16.08
CA TRP A 100 -13.11 20.67 -16.71
C TRP A 100 -12.44 21.71 -15.81
N ASN A 101 -13.22 22.60 -15.19
CA ASN A 101 -12.71 23.57 -14.22
C ASN A 101 -12.09 22.86 -13.02
N TYR A 102 -12.74 21.82 -12.49
CA TYR A 102 -12.18 20.96 -11.45
C TYR A 102 -10.83 20.37 -11.89
N LYS A 103 -10.76 19.76 -13.09
CA LYS A 103 -9.51 19.20 -13.63
C LYS A 103 -8.40 20.25 -13.63
N GLN A 104 -8.64 21.42 -14.23
CA GLN A 104 -7.65 22.50 -14.31
C GLN A 104 -7.19 22.99 -12.94
N GLN A 105 -8.13 23.18 -12.00
CA GLN A 105 -7.81 23.61 -10.64
C GLN A 105 -6.96 22.57 -9.91
N CYS A 106 -7.30 21.28 -10.03
CA CYS A 106 -6.48 20.19 -9.49
C CYS A 106 -5.07 20.25 -10.07
N ARG A 107 -4.92 20.29 -11.41
CA ARG A 107 -3.60 20.35 -12.06
C ARG A 107 -2.75 21.52 -11.54
N ALA A 108 -3.35 22.72 -11.48
CA ALA A 108 -2.66 23.92 -11.01
C ALA A 108 -2.25 23.82 -9.53
N THR A 109 -3.12 23.28 -8.69
CA THR A 109 -2.87 23.11 -7.25
C THR A 109 -1.75 22.10 -7.01
N PHE A 110 -1.78 20.95 -7.69
CA PHE A 110 -0.73 19.93 -7.57
C PHE A 110 0.60 20.39 -8.13
N ALA A 111 0.61 21.16 -9.23
CA ALA A 111 1.84 21.75 -9.76
C ALA A 111 2.50 22.69 -8.74
N LYS A 112 1.70 23.55 -8.08
CA LYS A 112 2.19 24.43 -7.00
C LYS A 112 2.73 23.63 -5.82
N ALA A 113 2.00 22.62 -5.36
CA ALA A 113 2.43 21.75 -4.27
C ALA A 113 3.74 21.00 -4.61
N ASN A 114 3.88 20.49 -5.84
CA ASN A 114 5.07 19.82 -6.30
C ASN A 114 6.28 20.77 -6.39
N ASN A 115 6.07 21.99 -6.87
CA ASN A 115 7.11 23.02 -6.89
C ASN A 115 7.58 23.37 -5.47
N LEU A 116 6.66 23.49 -4.52
CA LEU A 116 6.97 23.75 -3.11
C LEU A 116 7.75 22.57 -2.50
N TRP A 117 7.31 21.34 -2.77
CA TRP A 117 7.99 20.10 -2.38
C TRP A 117 9.42 20.03 -2.93
N ASN A 118 9.61 20.33 -4.20
CA ASN A 118 10.94 20.33 -4.82
C ASN A 118 11.84 21.42 -4.23
N LYS A 119 11.27 22.59 -3.92
CA LYS A 119 12.03 23.71 -3.37
C LYS A 119 12.49 23.46 -1.93
N GLN A 120 11.63 22.90 -1.08
CA GLN A 120 12.01 22.57 0.30
C GLN A 120 13.08 21.48 0.37
N ASN A 121 13.05 20.50 -0.53
CA ASN A 121 14.07 19.45 -0.58
C ASN A 121 15.43 19.92 -1.13
N ARG A 122 15.46 21.09 -1.76
CA ARG A 122 16.69 21.70 -2.30
C ARG A 122 17.34 22.68 -1.34
N TYR A 123 16.55 23.35 -0.49
CA TYR A 123 17.03 24.43 0.35
C TYR A 123 16.44 24.34 1.77
N THR A 124 17.31 24.22 2.76
CA THR A 124 16.94 24.13 4.19
C THR A 124 16.19 25.37 4.67
N GLN A 125 16.65 26.57 4.30
CA GLN A 125 15.97 27.82 4.64
C GLN A 125 14.51 27.86 4.16
N VAL A 126 14.23 27.28 2.98
CA VAL A 126 12.87 27.20 2.45
C VAL A 126 12.04 26.18 3.22
N ALA A 127 12.64 25.06 3.63
CA ALA A 127 11.98 24.08 4.48
C ALA A 127 11.58 24.68 5.84
N ASP A 128 12.47 25.49 6.43
CA ASP A 128 12.21 26.21 7.68
C ASP A 128 11.11 27.27 7.51
N SER A 129 11.17 28.09 6.47
CA SER A 129 10.08 29.05 6.18
C SER A 129 8.73 28.36 5.92
N ILE A 130 8.72 27.19 5.28
CA ILE A 130 7.50 26.41 5.09
C ILE A 130 7.01 25.88 6.45
N LYS A 131 7.90 25.44 7.34
CA LYS A 131 7.55 25.01 8.68
C LYS A 131 6.96 26.13 9.54
N GLU A 132 7.44 27.36 9.36
CA GLU A 132 6.90 28.53 10.06
C GLU A 132 5.53 28.96 9.51
N CYS A 133 5.34 28.91 8.19
CA CYS A 133 4.06 29.25 7.56
C CYS A 133 2.97 28.18 7.73
N PHE A 134 3.36 26.92 7.93
CA PHE A 134 2.48 25.77 7.98
C PHE A 134 2.83 24.94 9.22
N ASP A 135 1.92 24.86 10.20
CA ASP A 135 2.09 24.05 11.41
C ASP A 135 2.54 22.61 11.07
N CYS A 136 3.16 21.92 12.04
CA CYS A 136 3.74 20.58 11.85
C CYS A 136 2.78 19.54 11.22
N VAL A 137 1.47 19.69 11.43
CA VAL A 137 0.41 18.83 10.84
C VAL A 137 0.30 19.02 9.32
N THR A 138 0.53 20.22 8.80
CA THR A 138 0.51 20.53 7.36
C THR A 138 1.80 20.12 6.63
N GLN A 139 2.94 20.03 7.31
CA GLN A 139 4.14 19.39 6.74
C GLN A 139 3.92 17.89 6.47
N LEU A 140 3.18 17.21 7.33
CA LEU A 140 2.76 15.82 7.11
C LEU A 140 1.91 15.70 5.84
N VAL A 141 1.07 16.68 5.50
CA VAL A 141 0.31 16.69 4.25
C VAL A 141 1.24 16.76 3.04
N LEU A 142 2.28 17.61 3.06
CA LEU A 142 3.32 17.66 2.01
C LEU A 142 4.11 16.34 1.90
N CYS A 143 4.43 15.69 3.03
CA CYS A 143 5.12 14.40 3.05
C CYS A 143 4.22 13.22 2.61
N VAL A 144 2.96 13.18 3.04
CA VAL A 144 1.96 12.16 2.66
C VAL A 144 1.55 12.32 1.20
N LEU A 145 1.59 13.55 0.68
CA LEU A 145 1.44 13.84 -0.73
C LEU A 145 2.46 13.07 -1.59
N LYS A 146 3.62 12.57 -1.11
CA LYS A 146 4.44 11.62 -1.89
C LYS A 146 3.70 10.35 -2.32
N LYS A 147 2.88 9.76 -1.44
CA LYS A 147 2.15 8.51 -1.77
C LYS A 147 0.88 8.77 -2.59
N LYS A 148 0.22 9.92 -2.41
CA LYS A 148 -0.98 10.29 -3.16
C LYS A 148 -0.71 11.05 -4.46
N ILE A 149 0.34 11.88 -4.54
CA ILE A 149 0.73 12.59 -5.78
C ILE A 149 1.08 11.58 -6.86
N LEU A 150 1.75 10.46 -6.56
CA LEU A 150 2.01 9.44 -7.57
C LEU A 150 0.73 8.75 -8.10
N ILE A 151 -0.30 8.62 -7.26
CA ILE A 151 -1.57 8.00 -7.68
C ILE A 151 -2.46 9.01 -8.42
N LEU A 152 -2.47 10.28 -7.99
CA LEU A 152 -3.14 11.39 -8.68
C LEU A 152 -2.44 11.78 -10.00
N TRP A 153 -1.14 11.45 -10.15
CA TRP A 153 -0.42 11.65 -11.41
C TRP A 153 -0.88 10.72 -12.52
N LYS A 154 -1.45 9.56 -12.18
CA LYS A 154 -2.03 8.62 -13.17
C LYS A 154 -3.37 9.10 -13.73
N ILE A 155 -4.03 10.04 -13.02
CA ILE A 155 -5.31 10.67 -13.39
C ILE A 155 -5.14 11.86 -14.35
N MET A 156 -3.93 12.41 -14.45
CA MET A 156 -3.66 13.64 -15.21
C MET A 156 -3.02 13.36 -16.56
#